data_AF-A0A920MEI3-F1
#
_entry.id   AF-A0A920MEI3-F1
#
_cell.length_a   1.000
_cell.length_b   1.000
_cell.length_c   1.000
_cell.angle_alpha   90.00
_cell.angle_beta   90.00
_cell.angle_gamma   90.00
#
_symmetry.space_group_name_H-M   'P 1'
#
loop_
_entity.id
_entity.type
_entity.pdbx_description
1 polymer ?
#
loop_
_entity_poly.entity_id
_entity_poly.type
_entity_poly.pdbx_seq_one_letter_code
_entity_poly.pdbx_strand_id
1 'polypeptide(L)' 'MIEEIQSKLDTETFKDLAKEYSDDPGSAAVGGDLGWAEPGLFVPEFESALFSMNVGEISAPVKTDFGYHLIGNG' A
#
# COMPACT_ATOMS: atom_id res chain seq x y z
N MET A 1 2.06 -10.84 10.45
CA MET A 1 0.76 -10.21 10.08
C MET A 1 0.91 -9.14 9.01
N ILE A 2 1.62 -8.00 9.20
CA ILE A 2 1.99 -7.10 8.07
C ILE A 2 3.48 -7.21 7.69
N GLU A 3 4.37 -7.33 8.68
CA GLU A 3 5.83 -7.53 8.49
C GLU A 3 6.15 -8.79 7.67
N GLU A 4 5.40 -9.87 7.90
CA GLU A 4 5.55 -11.11 7.12
C GLU A 4 5.16 -10.90 5.65
N ILE A 5 4.11 -10.10 5.38
CA ILE A 5 3.71 -9.75 4.01
C ILE A 5 4.80 -8.88 3.38
N GLN A 6 5.35 -7.92 4.12
CA GLN A 6 6.45 -7.09 3.64
C GLN A 6 7.66 -7.95 3.24
N SER A 7 8.03 -8.95 4.04
CA SER A 7 9.16 -9.83 3.70
C SER A 7 8.96 -10.64 2.41
N LYS A 8 7.71 -10.89 2.00
CA LYS A 8 7.42 -11.60 0.75
C LYS A 8 7.76 -10.80 -0.50
N LEU A 9 7.92 -9.48 -0.38
CA LEU A 9 8.34 -8.60 -1.49
C LEU A 9 9.72 -8.94 -2.05
N ASP A 10 10.53 -9.71 -1.32
CA ASP A 10 11.81 -10.23 -1.80
C ASP A 10 11.65 -11.22 -2.97
N THR A 11 10.47 -11.85 -3.08
CA THR A 11 10.19 -12.90 -4.07
C THR A 11 8.87 -12.75 -4.82
N GLU A 12 7.94 -11.97 -4.30
CA GLU A 12 6.57 -11.79 -4.81
C GLU A 12 6.34 -10.32 -5.19
N THR A 13 5.42 -10.06 -6.13
CA THR A 13 5.12 -8.69 -6.54
C THR A 13 4.14 -8.03 -5.58
N PHE A 14 4.25 -6.71 -5.39
CA PHE A 14 3.27 -5.94 -4.61
C PHE A 14 1.84 -6.19 -5.09
N LYS A 15 1.64 -6.27 -6.41
CA LYS A 15 0.33 -6.48 -7.03
C LYS A 15 -0.29 -7.81 -6.62
N ASP A 16 0.51 -8.87 -6.57
CA ASP A 16 0.04 -10.21 -6.19
C ASP A 16 -0.26 -10.27 -4.70
N LEU A 17 0.62 -9.71 -3.87
CA LEU A 17 0.41 -9.62 -2.42
C LEU A 17 -0.83 -8.77 -2.08
N ALA A 18 -1.08 -7.68 -2.80
CA ALA A 18 -2.27 -6.86 -2.62
C ALA A 18 -3.55 -7.63 -2.97
N LYS A 19 -3.53 -8.48 -4.00
CA LYS A 19 -4.69 -9.33 -4.34
C LYS A 19 -4.96 -10.41 -3.29
N GLU A 20 -3.91 -10.95 -2.68
CA GLU A 20 -4.01 -12.07 -1.74
C GLU A 20 -4.33 -11.61 -0.31
N TYR A 21 -3.74 -10.50 0.13
CA TYR A 21 -3.75 -10.10 1.54
C TYR A 21 -4.43 -8.76 1.83
N SER A 22 -4.75 -7.93 0.82
CA SER A 22 -5.38 -6.64 1.10
C SER A 22 -6.85 -6.83 1.49
N ASP A 23 -7.22 -6.25 2.63
CA ASP A 23 -8.61 -6.18 3.09
C ASP A 23 -9.39 -5.02 2.43
N ASP A 24 -8.76 -4.21 1.56
CA ASP A 24 -9.45 -3.15 0.82
C ASP A 24 -10.22 -3.72 -0.39
N PRO A 25 -11.57 -3.81 -0.33
CA PRO A 25 -12.35 -4.35 -1.44
C PRO A 25 -12.32 -3.48 -2.70
N GLY A 26 -11.94 -2.20 -2.58
CA GLY A 26 -11.90 -1.26 -3.70
C GLY A 26 -10.71 -1.47 -4.62
N SER A 27 -9.57 -1.91 -4.08
CA SER A 27 -8.31 -2.01 -4.83
C SER A 27 -7.69 -3.41 -4.84
N ALA A 28 -8.02 -4.29 -3.88
CA ALA A 28 -7.40 -5.61 -3.76
C ALA A 28 -7.46 -6.41 -5.08
N ALA A 29 -8.63 -6.48 -5.71
CA ALA A 29 -8.82 -7.24 -6.96
C ALA A 29 -7.97 -6.72 -8.14
N VAL A 30 -7.64 -5.43 -8.15
CA VAL A 30 -6.78 -4.80 -9.17
C VAL A 30 -5.31 -4.71 -8.72
N GLY A 31 -4.99 -5.26 -7.54
CA GLY A 31 -3.64 -5.34 -6.98
C GLY A 31 -3.19 -4.06 -6.30
N GLY A 32 -4.08 -3.43 -5.54
CA GLY A 32 -3.80 -2.25 -4.73
C GLY A 32 -3.76 -0.94 -5.54
N ASP A 33 -4.17 -0.97 -6.80
CA ASP A 33 -4.23 0.22 -7.65
C ASP A 33 -5.39 1.13 -7.19
N LEU A 34 -5.02 2.31 -6.72
CA LEU A 34 -5.93 3.37 -6.27
C LEU A 34 -6.05 4.52 -7.29
N GLY A 35 -5.42 4.38 -8.47
CA GLY A 35 -5.36 5.43 -9.49
C GLY A 35 -4.47 6.61 -9.08
N TRP A 36 -4.77 7.79 -9.63
CA TRP A 36 -4.04 9.00 -9.29
C TRP A 36 -4.49 9.54 -7.93
N ALA A 37 -3.53 9.63 -7.01
CA ALA A 37 -3.70 10.28 -5.71
C ALA A 37 -3.81 11.81 -5.86
N GLU A 38 -4.91 12.37 -5.38
CA GLU A 38 -5.05 13.81 -5.17
C GLU A 38 -4.92 14.15 -3.68
N PRO A 39 -4.37 15.32 -3.32
CA PRO A 39 -4.29 15.75 -1.92
C PRO A 39 -5.67 15.76 -1.23
N GLY A 40 -5.74 15.20 -0.03
CA GLY A 40 -6.95 15.09 0.78
C GLY A 40 -7.80 13.85 0.48
N LEU A 41 -7.36 12.96 -0.41
CA LEU A 41 -8.07 11.72 -0.73
C LEU A 41 -7.86 10.62 0.33
N PHE A 42 -6.69 10.62 0.98
CA PHE A 42 -6.32 9.61 1.97
C PHE A 42 -6.21 10.17 3.38
N VAL A 43 -6.20 9.27 4.37
CA VAL A 43 -5.91 9.65 5.75
C VAL A 43 -4.48 10.19 5.88
N PRO A 44 -4.22 11.12 6.81
CA PRO A 44 -2.96 11.86 6.87
C PRO A 44 -1.70 11.00 6.89
N GLU A 45 -1.72 9.86 7.58
CA GLU A 45 -0.56 8.97 7.70
C GLU A 45 -0.27 8.26 6.38
N PHE A 46 -1.30 7.83 5.66
CA PHE A 46 -1.16 7.21 4.34
C PHE A 46 -0.68 8.24 3.32
N GLU A 47 -1.31 9.42 3.32
CA GLU A 47 -0.98 10.51 2.40
C GLU A 47 0.46 10.98 2.59
N SER A 48 0.86 11.20 3.85
CA SER A 48 2.23 11.63 4.18
C SER A 48 3.26 10.59 3.74
N ALA A 49 2.97 9.30 3.88
CA ALA A 49 3.86 8.25 3.42
C ALA A 49 3.95 8.26 1.88
N LEU A 50 2.81 8.22 1.17
CA LEU A 50 2.77 8.19 -0.28
C LEU A 50 3.53 9.36 -0.92
N PHE A 51 3.29 10.60 -0.46
CA PHE A 51 3.93 11.79 -1.02
C PHE A 51 5.39 11.99 -0.60
N SER A 52 5.89 11.20 0.35
CA SER A 52 7.32 11.19 0.72
C SER A 52 8.15 10.20 -0.10
N MET A 53 7.50 9.31 -0.85
CA MET A 53 8.15 8.21 -1.56
C MET A 53 8.54 8.58 -2.99
N ASN A 54 9.63 8.00 -3.47
CA ASN A 54 9.97 8.06 -4.89
C ASN A 54 9.07 7.11 -5.69
N VAL A 55 8.91 7.41 -6.98
CA VAL A 55 8.22 6.51 -7.93
C VAL A 55 8.93 5.15 -7.96
N GLY A 56 8.15 4.08 -7.88
CA GLY A 56 8.59 2.69 -7.82
C GLY A 56 8.86 2.16 -6.41
N GLU A 57 8.77 3.00 -5.36
CA GLU A 57 9.01 2.56 -3.98
C GLU A 57 7.80 1.88 -3.35
N ILE A 58 8.06 1.01 -2.38
CA ILE A 58 7.08 0.44 -1.46
C ILE A 58 7.45 0.86 -0.04
N SER A 59 6.47 1.32 0.72
CA SER A 59 6.68 1.84 2.07
C SER A 59 7.06 0.75 3.08
N ALA A 60 7.57 1.18 4.23
CA ALA A 60 7.44 0.40 5.46
C ALA A 60 5.96 0.30 5.90
N PRO A 61 5.59 -0.60 6.81
CA PRO A 61 4.23 -0.67 7.34
C PRO A 61 3.78 0.67 7.95
N VAL A 62 2.74 1.26 7.36
CA VAL A 62 2.14 2.51 7.81
C VAL A 62 0.90 2.18 8.63
N LYS A 63 0.85 2.68 9.87
CA LYS A 63 -0.33 2.51 10.73
C LYS A 63 -1.29 3.68 10.52
N THR A 64 -2.55 3.37 10.31
CA THR A 64 -3.67 4.33 10.27
C THR A 64 -4.79 3.87 11.19
N ASP A 65 -5.87 4.63 11.27
CA ASP A 65 -7.10 4.22 11.98
C ASP A 65 -7.79 3.00 11.34
N PHE A 66 -7.46 2.66 10.08
CA PHE A 66 -8.00 1.50 9.37
C PHE A 66 -7.14 0.23 9.50
N GLY A 67 -5.97 0.31 10.15
CA GLY A 67 -5.05 -0.81 10.31
C GLY A 67 -3.63 -0.51 9.81
N TYR A 68 -2.96 -1.53 9.26
CA TYR A 68 -1.61 -1.40 8.71
C TYR A 68 -1.64 -1.50 7.19
N HIS A 69 -0.81 -0.68 6.54
CA HIS A 69 -0.77 -0.52 5.09
C HIS A 69 0.66 -0.66 4.60
N LEU A 70 0.84 -1.40 3.51
CA LEU A 70 2.00 -1.23 2.63
C LEU A 70 1.53 -0.40 1.45
N ILE A 71 2.25 0.67 1.16
CA ILE A 71 1.88 1.65 0.14
C ILE A 71 2.88 1.53 -0.99
N GLY A 72 2.41 1.42 -2.23
CA GLY A 72 3.25 1.47 -3.43
C GLY A 72 3.07 2.80 -4.14
N ASN A 73 4.17 3.41 -4.60
CA ASN A 73 4.11 4.58 -5.48
C ASN A 73 4.40 4.13 -6.92
N GLY A 74 3.35 4.04 -7.73
CA GLY A 74 3.41 3.50 -9.11
C GLY A 74 3.97 4.46 -10.14
#